data_AF-A0A8J8BTA4-F1
#
_entry.id   AF-A0A8J8BTA4-F1
#
_cell.length_a   1.000
_cell.length_b   1.000
_cell.length_c   1.000
_cell.angle_alpha   90.00
_cell.angle_beta   90.00
_cell.angle_gamma   90.00
#
_symmetry.space_group_name_H-M   'P 1'
#
loop_
_entity.id
_entity.type
_entity.pdbx_description
1 polymer ?
#
loop_
_entity_poly.entity_id
_entity_poly.type
_entity_poly.pdbx_seq_one_letter_code
_entity_poly.pdbx_strand_id
1 'polypeptide(L)'
;MVIEREGWPGNEFGLWLPECALSWVNWRGEASIQNWEVDGTQAVWRYEQEDSRLETMMRVDHDNECIWYSHEFTNDSDRPLEEVTAQTCFHLVNAPEFISIRGERLWACMDGNWSTTDLVPRDKSLDPNRIKLMRCGTGRERRVEHVEGFPHSIMPQEACHPLFIAESMDGKKSVGVASRDMLFLFNNNDYILRCIHSEPVRIASIPPGGSATQEGAILFVDGDHEDLVGRYGEVVPDEWWSVTPG
;
A
#
# COMPACT_ATOMS: atom_id res chain seq x y z
N MET A 1 9.33 10.32 0.90
CA MET A 1 10.58 9.71 0.40
C MET A 1 10.49 9.55 -1.12
N VAL A 2 11.62 9.52 -1.83
CA VAL A 2 11.67 9.19 -3.26
C VAL A 2 12.51 7.93 -3.43
N ILE A 3 12.06 7.02 -4.28
CA ILE A 3 12.74 5.77 -4.65
C ILE A 3 13.11 5.87 -6.13
N GLU A 4 14.37 5.60 -6.42
CA GLU A 4 14.92 5.48 -7.77
C GLU A 4 15.51 4.08 -7.93
N ARG A 5 15.16 3.38 -9.01
CA ARG A 5 15.75 2.08 -9.35
C ARG A 5 16.81 2.27 -10.42
N GLU A 6 18.02 1.75 -10.17
CA GLU A 6 19.07 1.70 -11.18
C GLU A 6 18.56 0.95 -12.43
N GLY A 7 18.86 1.48 -13.62
CA GLY A 7 18.37 0.91 -14.88
C GLY A 7 16.98 1.39 -15.32
N TRP A 8 16.25 2.16 -14.50
CA TRP A 8 14.95 2.77 -14.86
C TRP A 8 15.01 4.31 -14.91
N PRO A 9 15.82 4.87 -15.82
CA PRO A 9 16.10 6.30 -15.83
C PRO A 9 14.82 7.13 -16.04
N GLY A 10 14.66 8.18 -15.23
CA GLY A 10 13.53 9.11 -15.31
C GLY A 10 12.24 8.61 -14.68
N ASN A 11 12.24 7.46 -14.00
CA ASN A 11 11.13 7.01 -13.17
C ASN A 11 11.48 7.19 -11.68
N GLU A 12 10.79 8.13 -11.04
CA GLU A 12 10.89 8.38 -9.61
C GLU A 12 9.58 7.95 -8.94
N PHE A 13 9.68 7.07 -7.94
CA PHE A 13 8.52 6.62 -7.18
C PHE A 13 8.46 7.36 -5.86
N GLY A 14 7.34 8.04 -5.59
CA GLY A 14 7.14 8.66 -4.29
C GLY A 14 6.68 7.61 -3.27
N LEU A 15 7.16 7.72 -2.05
CA LEU A 15 6.69 6.88 -0.95
C LEU A 15 6.32 7.74 0.25
N TRP A 16 5.08 7.56 0.70
CA TRP A 16 4.50 8.12 1.89
C TRP A 16 4.29 6.97 2.89
N LEU A 17 5.17 6.89 3.89
CA LEU A 17 5.28 5.73 4.78
C LEU A 17 5.55 6.17 6.23
N PRO A 18 4.61 6.02 7.16
CA PRO A 18 3.19 5.90 6.85
C PRO A 18 2.69 7.15 6.12
N GLU A 19 1.64 7.00 5.34
CA GLU A 19 0.85 8.11 4.84
C GLU A 19 -0.02 8.69 5.97
N CYS A 20 -0.68 7.82 6.71
CA CYS A 20 -1.32 8.17 7.97
C CYS A 20 -1.20 7.03 8.98
N ALA A 21 -1.21 7.37 10.26
CA ALA A 21 -1.16 6.41 11.35
C ALA A 21 -1.72 7.04 12.64
N LEU A 22 -2.55 6.31 13.39
CA LEU A 22 -3.24 6.84 14.56
C LEU A 22 -4.00 8.14 14.20
N SER A 23 -3.70 9.27 14.87
CA SER A 23 -4.23 10.60 14.55
C SER A 23 -3.30 11.44 13.66
N TRP A 24 -2.15 10.89 13.27
CA TRP A 24 -1.15 11.55 12.44
C TRP A 24 -1.40 11.32 10.95
N VAL A 25 -1.19 12.36 10.14
CA VAL A 25 -1.32 12.34 8.67
C VAL A 25 -0.18 13.15 8.05
N ASN A 26 0.47 12.62 7.02
CA ASN A 26 1.68 13.22 6.45
C ASN A 26 1.40 14.43 5.54
N TRP A 27 0.16 14.71 5.18
CA TRP A 27 -0.18 15.83 4.30
C TRP A 27 -0.66 17.09 5.06
N ARG A 28 -0.57 17.13 6.40
CA ARG A 28 -1.02 18.28 7.21
C ARG A 28 0.13 18.97 7.95
N GLY A 29 0.40 20.22 7.61
CA GLY A 29 1.29 21.10 8.38
C GLY A 29 2.72 20.57 8.48
N GLU A 30 3.34 20.74 9.66
CA GLU A 30 4.71 20.30 9.93
C GLU A 30 4.87 18.77 9.91
N ALA A 31 3.77 18.01 10.01
CA ALA A 31 3.77 16.55 9.91
C ALA A 31 4.19 16.03 8.53
N SER A 32 4.30 16.91 7.53
CA SER A 32 4.80 16.56 6.20
C SER A 32 6.29 16.26 6.13
N ILE A 33 7.04 16.61 7.17
CA ILE A 33 8.47 16.37 7.25
C ILE A 33 8.72 15.13 8.11
N GLN A 34 9.06 14.01 7.46
CA GLN A 34 9.54 12.81 8.12
C GLN A 34 11.06 12.82 8.17
N ASN A 35 11.63 13.00 9.35
CA ASN A 35 13.08 12.95 9.55
C ASN A 35 13.53 11.49 9.72
N TRP A 36 13.96 10.87 8.63
CA TRP A 36 14.43 9.49 8.63
C TRP A 36 15.88 9.39 9.11
N GLU A 37 16.14 8.45 10.01
CA GLU A 37 17.48 7.98 10.35
C GLU A 37 17.86 6.88 9.36
N VAL A 38 18.93 7.08 8.59
CA VAL A 38 19.35 6.13 7.54
C VAL A 38 20.69 5.52 7.93
N ASP A 39 20.76 4.19 7.91
CA ASP A 39 21.97 3.39 8.13
C ASP A 39 22.07 2.29 7.06
N GLY A 40 22.95 2.49 6.09
CA GLY A 40 23.13 1.54 4.97
C GLY A 40 21.84 1.32 4.18
N THR A 41 21.33 0.08 4.21
CA THR A 41 20.10 -0.31 3.52
C THR A 41 18.84 -0.12 4.38
N GLN A 42 18.98 0.38 5.60
CA GLN A 42 17.88 0.57 6.53
C GLN A 42 17.57 2.05 6.73
N ALA A 43 16.28 2.37 6.83
CA ALA A 43 15.81 3.69 7.26
C ALA A 43 14.75 3.52 8.36
N VAL A 44 14.85 4.32 9.42
CA VAL A 44 13.90 4.32 10.53
C VAL A 44 13.34 5.71 10.77
N TRP A 45 12.03 5.79 10.95
CA TRP A 45 11.32 6.99 11.36
C TRP A 45 10.50 6.69 12.61
N ARG A 46 10.47 7.65 13.53
CA ARG A 46 9.76 7.50 14.81
C ARG A 46 8.78 8.61 15.00
N TYR A 47 7.65 8.26 15.60
CA TYR A 47 6.61 9.18 15.99
C TYR A 47 6.10 8.83 17.38
N GLU A 48 6.05 9.82 18.25
CA GLU A 48 5.61 9.65 19.64
C GLU A 48 4.42 10.56 19.92
N GLN A 49 3.43 10.02 20.61
CA GLN A 49 2.34 10.75 21.26
C GLN A 49 2.36 10.44 22.75
N GLU A 50 1.54 11.13 23.55
CA GLU A 50 1.51 11.00 25.01
C GLU A 50 1.38 9.53 25.48
N ASP A 51 0.55 8.73 24.81
CA ASP A 51 0.14 7.40 25.22
C ASP A 51 0.62 6.28 24.28
N SER A 52 1.37 6.61 23.23
CA SER A 52 1.76 5.62 22.21
C SER A 52 2.95 6.04 21.37
N ARG A 53 3.64 5.06 20.82
CA ARG A 53 4.75 5.25 19.88
C ARG A 53 4.53 4.44 18.62
N LEU A 54 5.04 4.98 17.52
CA LEU A 54 5.11 4.33 16.22
C LEU A 54 6.56 4.38 15.75
N GLU A 55 7.15 3.21 15.51
CA GLU A 55 8.39 3.09 14.77
C GLU A 55 8.07 2.54 13.37
N THR A 56 8.53 3.23 12.34
CA THR A 56 8.44 2.76 10.97
C THR A 56 9.84 2.48 10.46
N MET A 57 10.04 1.27 9.95
CA MET A 57 11.32 0.82 9.41
C MET A 57 11.15 0.45 7.94
N MET A 58 12.14 0.79 7.13
CA MET A 58 12.33 0.27 5.79
C MET A 58 13.67 -0.44 5.70
N ARG A 59 13.72 -1.52 4.92
CA ARG A 59 14.94 -2.24 4.60
C ARG A 59 14.98 -2.55 3.11
N VAL A 60 15.98 -2.02 2.43
CA VAL A 60 16.28 -2.35 1.03
C VAL A 60 16.92 -3.73 0.98
N ASP A 61 16.36 -4.60 0.16
CA ASP A 61 16.84 -5.94 -0.10
C ASP A 61 17.28 -6.01 -1.56
N HIS A 62 18.57 -5.77 -1.79
CA HIS A 62 19.15 -5.73 -3.13
C HIS A 62 19.13 -7.08 -3.83
N ASP A 63 19.32 -8.17 -3.07
CA ASP A 63 19.27 -9.53 -3.62
C ASP A 63 17.87 -9.86 -4.11
N ASN A 64 16.86 -9.28 -3.45
CA ASN A 64 15.47 -9.50 -3.82
C ASN A 64 14.80 -8.45 -4.70
N GLU A 65 15.49 -7.35 -4.99
CA GLU A 65 14.94 -6.17 -5.66
C GLU A 65 13.64 -5.66 -5.02
N CYS A 66 13.61 -5.64 -3.69
CA CYS A 66 12.45 -5.19 -2.94
C CYS A 66 12.81 -4.28 -1.77
N ILE A 67 11.83 -3.54 -1.30
CA ILE A 67 11.89 -2.75 -0.07
C ILE A 67 10.88 -3.37 0.88
N TRP A 68 11.37 -3.92 1.99
CA TRP A 68 10.53 -4.33 3.10
C TRP A 68 10.21 -3.11 3.97
N TYR A 69 9.00 -3.04 4.48
CA TYR A 69 8.64 -2.05 5.49
C TYR A 69 7.83 -2.65 6.63
N SER A 70 7.94 -2.03 7.79
CA SER A 70 7.15 -2.38 8.96
C SER A 70 6.76 -1.13 9.76
N HIS A 71 5.59 -1.20 10.39
CA HIS A 71 5.07 -0.24 11.35
C HIS A 71 4.88 -0.95 12.68
N GLU A 72 5.74 -0.69 13.66
CA GLU A 72 5.59 -1.20 15.02
C GLU A 72 4.91 -0.14 15.88
N PHE A 73 3.74 -0.47 16.39
CA PHE A 73 2.99 0.34 17.34
C PHE A 73 3.26 -0.16 18.75
N THR A 74 3.56 0.74 19.66
CA THR A 74 3.71 0.45 21.08
C THR A 74 2.71 1.27 21.89
N ASN A 75 1.98 0.61 22.78
CA ASN A 75 1.01 1.25 23.68
C ASN A 75 1.67 1.49 25.04
N ASP A 76 1.99 2.75 25.33
CA ASP A 76 2.63 3.16 26.59
C ASP A 76 1.61 3.59 27.66
N SER A 77 0.31 3.52 27.35
CA SER A 77 -0.77 3.89 28.27
C SER A 77 -1.21 2.76 29.21
N ASP A 78 -2.14 3.06 30.12
CA ASP A 78 -2.76 2.10 31.05
C ASP A 78 -4.07 1.48 30.51
N ARG A 79 -4.47 1.82 29.28
CA ARG A 79 -5.69 1.33 28.61
C ARG A 79 -5.36 0.69 27.26
N PRO A 80 -6.23 -0.18 26.70
CA PRO A 80 -6.01 -0.72 25.36
C PRO A 80 -6.01 0.38 24.30
N LEU A 81 -5.12 0.24 23.30
CA LEU A 81 -5.09 1.07 22.10
C LEU A 81 -5.83 0.34 20.99
N GLU A 82 -6.98 0.85 20.56
CA GLU A 82 -7.91 0.15 19.67
C GLU A 82 -7.82 0.64 18.21
N GLU A 83 -8.21 -0.22 17.27
CA GLU A 83 -8.38 0.10 15.84
C GLU A 83 -7.15 0.76 15.19
N VAL A 84 -5.96 0.25 15.52
CA VAL A 84 -4.68 0.81 15.09
C VAL A 84 -4.36 0.41 13.66
N THR A 85 -3.92 1.35 12.85
CA THR A 85 -3.41 1.08 11.51
C THR A 85 -2.45 2.18 11.07
N ALA A 86 -1.54 1.80 10.17
CA ALA A 86 -0.79 2.68 9.32
C ALA A 86 -1.16 2.40 7.86
N GLN A 87 -1.19 3.46 7.06
CA GLN A 87 -1.41 3.38 5.62
C GLN A 87 -0.11 3.60 4.86
N THR A 88 0.04 2.93 3.72
CA THR A 88 1.20 3.10 2.84
C THR A 88 0.72 3.58 1.48
N CYS A 89 1.26 4.70 1.02
CA CYS A 89 0.88 5.31 -0.24
C CYS A 89 2.08 5.34 -1.18
N PHE A 90 2.00 4.55 -2.26
CA PHE A 90 3.07 4.41 -3.25
C PHE A 90 2.71 5.17 -4.51
N HIS A 91 3.41 6.28 -4.76
CA HIS A 91 3.10 7.27 -5.78
C HIS A 91 3.84 6.98 -7.09
N LEU A 92 3.09 7.04 -8.19
CA LEU A 92 3.61 6.85 -9.55
C LEU A 92 3.64 8.16 -10.34
N VAL A 93 3.31 9.31 -9.72
CA VAL A 93 3.15 10.60 -10.42
C VAL A 93 4.41 11.06 -11.16
N ASN A 94 5.60 10.75 -10.62
CA ASN A 94 6.91 11.05 -11.23
C ASN A 94 7.54 9.84 -11.93
N ALA A 95 6.77 8.78 -12.16
CA ALA A 95 7.17 7.57 -12.88
C ALA A 95 6.36 7.46 -14.19
N PRO A 96 6.69 8.25 -15.24
CA PRO A 96 5.85 8.41 -16.43
C PRO A 96 5.56 7.10 -17.16
N GLU A 97 6.47 6.13 -17.12
CA GLU A 97 6.23 4.81 -17.75
C GLU A 97 5.12 4.02 -17.05
N PHE A 98 4.87 4.26 -15.77
CA PHE A 98 3.93 3.51 -14.93
C PHE A 98 2.58 4.22 -14.72
N ILE A 99 2.42 5.42 -15.28
CA ILE A 99 1.17 6.16 -15.19
C ILE A 99 0.10 5.45 -16.02
N SER A 100 -0.97 5.00 -15.36
CA SER A 100 -2.13 4.35 -15.98
C SER A 100 -3.42 5.06 -15.58
N ILE A 101 -3.83 6.02 -16.41
CA ILE A 101 -4.95 6.93 -16.11
C ILE A 101 -6.28 6.18 -16.02
N ARG A 102 -6.45 5.06 -16.71
CA ARG A 102 -7.70 4.30 -16.67
C ARG A 102 -7.59 3.02 -15.87
N GLY A 103 -6.41 2.69 -15.35
CA GLY A 103 -6.13 1.43 -14.69
C GLY A 103 -5.77 0.29 -15.66
N GLU A 104 -5.56 0.59 -16.95
CA GLU A 104 -5.26 -0.38 -18.02
C GLU A 104 -3.89 -1.07 -17.91
N ARG A 105 -3.04 -0.63 -16.97
CA ARG A 105 -1.77 -1.26 -16.59
C ARG A 105 -1.64 -1.44 -15.08
N LEU A 106 -2.75 -1.27 -14.34
CA LEU A 106 -2.80 -1.53 -12.91
C LEU A 106 -3.46 -2.89 -12.69
N TRP A 107 -2.70 -3.88 -12.23
CA TRP A 107 -3.18 -5.25 -12.09
C TRP A 107 -3.50 -5.61 -10.64
N ALA A 108 -4.62 -6.31 -10.45
CA ALA A 108 -5.02 -6.90 -9.19
C ALA A 108 -5.62 -8.29 -9.44
N CYS A 109 -5.54 -9.19 -8.45
CA CYS A 109 -6.27 -10.44 -8.49
C CYS A 109 -7.72 -10.19 -8.07
N MET A 110 -8.60 -9.96 -9.05
CA MET A 110 -10.01 -9.65 -8.85
C MET A 110 -10.84 -10.92 -9.01
N ASP A 111 -11.62 -11.28 -7.99
CA ASP A 111 -12.47 -12.48 -7.98
C ASP A 111 -11.69 -13.75 -8.40
N GLY A 112 -10.44 -13.86 -7.92
CA GLY A 112 -9.52 -14.97 -8.19
C GLY A 112 -8.79 -14.91 -9.54
N ASN A 113 -8.97 -13.86 -10.34
CA ASN A 113 -8.34 -13.72 -11.65
C ASN A 113 -7.50 -12.43 -11.72
N TRP A 114 -6.25 -12.56 -12.15
CA TRP A 114 -5.41 -11.40 -12.46
C TRP A 114 -5.98 -10.63 -13.64
N SER A 115 -6.29 -9.37 -13.42
CA SER A 115 -6.83 -8.49 -14.45
C SER A 115 -6.56 -7.02 -14.13
N THR A 116 -6.65 -6.18 -15.16
CA THR A 116 -6.43 -4.75 -15.06
C THR A 116 -7.65 -4.03 -14.46
N THR A 117 -7.40 -2.95 -13.72
CA THR A 117 -8.46 -2.20 -13.03
C THR A 117 -9.22 -1.23 -13.92
N ASP A 118 -9.02 -1.24 -15.24
CA ASP A 118 -9.90 -0.57 -16.21
C ASP A 118 -11.16 -1.39 -16.51
N LEU A 119 -11.14 -2.69 -16.23
CA LEU A 119 -12.30 -3.58 -16.37
C LEU A 119 -13.35 -3.39 -15.27
N VAL A 120 -13.00 -2.71 -14.17
CA VAL A 120 -13.96 -2.33 -13.15
C VAL A 120 -14.83 -1.17 -13.65
N PRO A 121 -16.13 -1.14 -13.33
CA PRO A 121 -17.06 -0.14 -13.87
C PRO A 121 -16.89 1.23 -13.18
N ARG A 122 -15.76 1.92 -13.46
CA ARG A 122 -15.38 3.24 -12.94
C ARG A 122 -16.34 4.33 -13.39
N ASP A 123 -16.88 4.23 -14.60
CA ASP A 123 -17.88 5.14 -15.17
C ASP A 123 -19.16 5.22 -14.33
N LYS A 124 -19.47 4.13 -13.61
CA LYS A 124 -20.62 4.07 -12.69
C LYS A 124 -20.28 4.58 -11.28
N SER A 125 -19.05 5.08 -11.06
CA SER A 125 -18.55 5.57 -9.77
C SER A 125 -18.90 7.05 -9.62
N LEU A 126 -19.24 7.50 -8.41
CA LEU A 126 -19.34 8.94 -8.18
C LEU A 126 -17.96 9.62 -8.15
N ASP A 127 -16.89 8.85 -7.92
CA ASP A 127 -15.51 9.28 -8.14
C ASP A 127 -14.77 8.23 -8.99
N PRO A 128 -14.66 8.42 -10.32
CA PRO A 128 -14.00 7.46 -11.20
C PRO A 128 -12.47 7.42 -11.03
N ASN A 129 -11.89 8.43 -10.36
CA ASN A 129 -10.45 8.50 -10.15
C ASN A 129 -10.01 7.67 -8.95
N ARG A 130 -10.92 7.32 -8.04
CA ARG A 130 -10.59 6.65 -6.78
C ARG A 130 -11.46 5.41 -6.57
N ILE A 131 -10.80 4.26 -6.60
CA ILE A 131 -11.46 2.97 -6.42
C ILE A 131 -10.83 2.19 -5.28
N LYS A 132 -11.66 1.43 -4.58
CA LYS A 132 -11.28 0.50 -3.52
C LYS A 132 -11.77 -0.90 -3.88
N LEU A 133 -10.88 -1.89 -3.85
CA LEU A 133 -11.19 -3.32 -4.02
C LEU A 133 -11.07 -3.97 -2.63
N MET A 134 -12.19 -4.37 -2.05
CA MET A 134 -12.21 -4.97 -0.71
C MET A 134 -11.68 -6.41 -0.75
N ARG A 135 -11.06 -6.88 0.33
CA ARG A 135 -10.64 -8.28 0.49
C ARG A 135 -11.79 -9.25 0.17
N CYS A 136 -11.47 -10.35 -0.50
CA CYS A 136 -12.40 -11.42 -0.77
C CYS A 136 -13.08 -11.95 0.51
N GLY A 137 -14.40 -12.12 0.45
CA GLY A 137 -15.23 -12.55 1.58
C GLY A 137 -15.60 -11.43 2.56
N THR A 138 -15.18 -10.19 2.32
CA THR A 138 -15.61 -9.02 3.12
C THR A 138 -16.78 -8.25 2.49
N GLY A 139 -17.28 -8.75 1.34
CA GLY A 139 -18.44 -8.31 0.56
C GLY A 139 -19.23 -7.13 1.11
N ARG A 140 -18.98 -5.95 0.52
CA ARG A 140 -19.85 -4.77 0.66
C ARG A 140 -20.43 -4.45 -0.71
N GLU A 141 -21.72 -4.13 -0.75
CA GLU A 141 -22.33 -3.56 -1.95
C GLU A 141 -21.57 -2.28 -2.37
N ARG A 142 -21.52 -2.04 -3.68
CA ARG A 142 -20.94 -0.81 -4.24
C ARG A 142 -21.54 0.39 -3.52
N ARG A 143 -20.67 1.19 -2.91
CA ARG A 143 -21.06 2.41 -2.23
C ARG A 143 -19.97 3.46 -2.34
N VAL A 144 -20.40 4.71 -2.21
CA VAL A 144 -19.48 5.83 -2.09
C VAL A 144 -19.21 6.05 -0.62
N GLU A 145 -17.95 5.94 -0.24
CA GLU A 145 -17.52 6.28 1.11
C GLU A 145 -17.19 7.77 1.12
N HIS A 146 -18.06 8.54 1.76
CA HIS A 146 -17.85 9.96 1.98
C HIS A 146 -16.87 10.16 3.14
N VAL A 147 -15.58 10.11 2.84
CA VAL A 147 -14.55 10.67 3.72
C VAL A 147 -14.44 12.15 3.38
N GLU A 148 -14.45 13.01 4.39
CA GLU A 148 -14.29 14.46 4.19
C GLU A 148 -13.01 14.74 3.40
N GLY A 149 -13.16 15.28 2.18
CA GLY A 149 -12.05 15.57 1.26
C GLY A 149 -11.59 14.41 0.35
N PHE A 150 -11.94 13.15 0.67
CA PHE A 150 -11.45 11.96 -0.06
C PHE A 150 -12.57 10.96 -0.41
N PRO A 151 -13.57 11.36 -1.22
CA PRO A 151 -14.56 10.41 -1.72
C PRO A 151 -13.87 9.32 -2.54
N HIS A 152 -14.40 8.09 -2.44
CA HIS A 152 -14.00 6.97 -3.28
C HIS A 152 -15.14 5.95 -3.36
N SER A 153 -15.09 5.09 -4.38
CA SER A 153 -16.08 4.01 -4.52
C SER A 153 -15.48 2.65 -4.22
N ILE A 154 -16.24 1.84 -3.49
CA ILE A 154 -15.97 0.40 -3.35
C ILE A 154 -16.46 -0.30 -4.62
N MET A 155 -15.57 -1.02 -5.29
CA MET A 155 -15.89 -1.81 -6.47
C MET A 155 -16.57 -3.12 -6.07
N PRO A 156 -17.46 -3.67 -6.93
CA PRO A 156 -18.11 -4.95 -6.66
C PRO A 156 -17.14 -6.14 -6.75
N GLN A 157 -16.07 -6.02 -7.54
CA GLN A 157 -15.00 -7.01 -7.57
C GLN A 157 -14.22 -7.01 -6.26
N GLU A 158 -13.89 -8.20 -5.77
CA GLU A 158 -13.10 -8.38 -4.55
C GLU A 158 -11.63 -8.66 -4.86
N ALA A 159 -10.72 -8.13 -4.05
CA ALA A 159 -9.29 -8.44 -4.09
C ALA A 159 -9.01 -9.78 -3.41
N CYS A 160 -8.55 -10.77 -4.17
CA CYS A 160 -8.20 -12.11 -3.71
C CYS A 160 -6.70 -12.32 -3.48
N HIS A 161 -5.90 -11.26 -3.59
CA HIS A 161 -4.44 -11.28 -3.39
C HIS A 161 -3.97 -9.88 -2.91
N PRO A 162 -2.95 -9.77 -2.04
CA PRO A 162 -2.52 -8.49 -1.46
C PRO A 162 -1.68 -7.63 -2.41
N LEU A 163 -1.12 -8.22 -3.46
CA LEU A 163 -0.25 -7.51 -4.41
C LEU A 163 -1.08 -6.65 -5.39
N PHE A 164 -0.80 -5.35 -5.40
CA PHE A 164 -1.30 -4.39 -6.40
C PHE A 164 -0.14 -3.94 -7.27
N ILE A 165 -0.25 -4.14 -8.58
CA ILE A 165 0.84 -3.98 -9.54
C ILE A 165 0.59 -2.77 -10.44
N ALA A 166 1.64 -2.04 -10.78
CA ALA A 166 1.68 -1.14 -11.93
C ALA A 166 2.73 -1.63 -12.93
N GLU A 167 2.32 -1.76 -14.19
CA GLU A 167 3.17 -2.20 -15.30
C GLU A 167 3.59 -0.99 -16.15
N SER A 168 4.82 -1.01 -16.68
CA SER A 168 5.32 0.02 -17.58
C SER A 168 4.58 0.01 -18.91
N MET A 169 4.61 1.15 -19.61
CA MET A 169 3.95 1.31 -20.91
C MET A 169 4.39 0.30 -21.97
N ASP A 170 5.62 -0.19 -21.90
CA ASP A 170 6.17 -1.19 -22.82
C ASP A 170 6.04 -2.65 -22.34
N GLY A 171 5.48 -2.87 -21.15
CA GLY A 171 5.27 -4.19 -20.56
C GLY A 171 6.57 -4.91 -20.17
N LYS A 172 7.66 -4.17 -19.90
CA LYS A 172 8.98 -4.76 -19.59
C LYS A 172 9.44 -4.49 -18.16
N LYS A 173 8.65 -3.75 -17.39
CA LYS A 173 8.94 -3.42 -16.01
C LYS A 173 7.65 -3.41 -15.22
N SER A 174 7.71 -3.85 -13.98
CA SER A 174 6.56 -3.87 -13.10
C SER A 174 6.98 -3.53 -11.67
N VAL A 175 6.12 -2.80 -10.99
CA VAL A 175 6.25 -2.49 -9.56
C VAL A 175 5.01 -2.96 -8.83
N GLY A 176 5.18 -3.44 -7.62
CA GLY A 176 4.07 -3.89 -6.80
C GLY A 176 4.18 -3.42 -5.37
N VAL A 177 3.02 -3.17 -4.74
CA VAL A 177 2.90 -2.98 -3.30
C VAL A 177 2.02 -4.07 -2.72
N ALA A 178 2.44 -4.63 -1.59
CA ALA A 178 1.69 -5.65 -0.87
C ALA A 178 1.85 -5.46 0.64
N SER A 179 0.75 -5.49 1.37
CA SER A 179 0.75 -5.57 2.83
C SER A 179 0.35 -6.96 3.29
N ARG A 180 1.00 -7.42 4.36
CA ARG A 180 0.57 -8.60 5.10
C ARG A 180 -0.85 -8.38 5.63
N ASP A 181 -1.66 -9.44 5.55
CA ASP A 181 -3.06 -9.41 6.00
C ASP A 181 -3.85 -8.24 5.38
N MET A 182 -3.72 -8.00 4.07
CA MET A 182 -4.40 -6.91 3.37
C MET A 182 -5.93 -6.93 3.64
N LEU A 183 -6.50 -5.76 3.94
CA LEU A 183 -7.92 -5.46 4.05
C LEU A 183 -8.52 -5.00 2.72
N PHE A 184 -7.81 -4.18 1.96
CA PHE A 184 -8.24 -3.73 0.64
C PHE A 184 -7.06 -3.25 -0.21
N LEU A 185 -7.27 -3.23 -1.53
CA LEU A 185 -6.44 -2.49 -2.47
C LEU A 185 -7.11 -1.17 -2.83
N PHE A 186 -6.32 -0.11 -2.95
CA PHE A 186 -6.86 1.20 -3.31
C PHE A 186 -6.01 1.88 -4.37
N ASN A 187 -6.67 2.44 -5.37
CA ASN A 187 -6.03 3.23 -6.42
C ASN A 187 -6.62 4.63 -6.41
N ASN A 188 -5.73 5.61 -6.37
CA ASN A 188 -6.06 7.02 -6.51
C ASN A 188 -5.32 7.61 -7.71
N ASN A 189 -6.09 7.87 -8.76
CA ASN A 189 -5.61 8.39 -10.03
C ASN A 189 -5.74 9.92 -10.14
N ASP A 190 -5.84 10.62 -9.01
CA ASP A 190 -5.70 12.07 -8.99
C ASP A 190 -4.33 12.48 -9.58
N TYR A 191 -4.32 13.53 -10.39
CA TYR A 191 -3.17 13.93 -11.18
C TYR A 191 -1.95 14.33 -10.33
N ILE A 192 -2.17 14.68 -9.06
CA ILE A 192 -1.11 15.04 -8.11
C ILE A 192 -0.52 13.84 -7.35
N LEU A 193 -1.21 12.69 -7.29
CA LEU A 193 -0.81 11.56 -6.46
C LEU A 193 -0.50 10.31 -7.30
N ARG A 194 -1.46 9.88 -8.14
CA ARG A 194 -1.37 8.66 -8.97
C ARG A 194 -0.78 7.48 -8.19
N CYS A 195 -1.43 7.11 -7.09
CA CYS A 195 -0.91 6.11 -6.17
C CYS A 195 -1.71 4.80 -6.17
N ILE A 196 -1.02 3.75 -5.72
CA ILE A 196 -1.58 2.44 -5.40
C ILE A 196 -1.27 2.10 -3.94
N HIS A 197 -2.17 1.36 -3.32
CA HIS A 197 -2.11 0.98 -1.92
C HIS A 197 -2.52 -0.48 -1.76
N SER A 198 -1.80 -1.17 -0.88
CA SER A 198 -2.22 -2.43 -0.30
C SER A 198 -2.36 -2.19 1.19
N GLU A 199 -3.59 -2.06 1.69
CA GLU A 199 -3.84 -1.58 3.04
C GLU A 199 -4.01 -2.77 3.99
N PRO A 200 -3.26 -2.87 5.10
CA PRO A 200 -3.37 -4.00 6.03
C PRO A 200 -4.70 -3.98 6.81
N VAL A 201 -5.09 -5.14 7.34
CA VAL A 201 -6.12 -5.23 8.37
C VAL A 201 -5.66 -4.44 9.60
N ARG A 202 -6.62 -3.73 10.21
CA ARG A 202 -6.39 -2.96 11.43
C ARG A 202 -6.07 -3.89 12.58
N ILE A 203 -5.12 -3.50 13.40
CA ILE A 203 -4.88 -4.14 14.69
C ILE A 203 -6.03 -3.75 15.61
N ALA A 204 -6.89 -4.73 15.93
CA ALA A 204 -8.11 -4.48 16.69
C ALA A 204 -7.82 -3.85 18.07
N SER A 205 -6.78 -4.34 18.77
CA SER A 205 -6.39 -3.83 20.08
C SER A 205 -4.94 -4.18 20.41
N ILE A 206 -4.22 -3.23 21.02
CA ILE A 206 -2.89 -3.42 21.63
C ILE A 206 -3.04 -3.21 23.14
N PRO A 207 -2.77 -4.22 23.99
CA PRO A 207 -2.92 -4.08 25.44
C PRO A 207 -1.92 -3.08 26.04
N PRO A 208 -2.16 -2.58 27.26
CA PRO A 208 -1.19 -1.74 27.99
C PRO A 208 0.21 -2.37 28.03
N GLY A 209 1.23 -1.60 27.64
CA GLY A 209 2.62 -2.05 27.55
C GLY A 209 2.91 -3.06 26.43
N GLY A 210 1.92 -3.34 25.57
CA GLY A 210 2.05 -4.23 24.42
C GLY A 210 2.51 -3.50 23.16
N SER A 211 2.93 -4.31 22.17
CA SER A 211 3.26 -3.85 20.83
C SER A 211 2.64 -4.75 19.77
N ALA A 212 2.44 -4.21 18.57
CA ALA A 212 1.97 -4.96 17.40
C ALA A 212 2.53 -4.35 16.12
N THR A 213 2.69 -5.19 15.09
CA THR A 213 3.37 -4.81 13.85
C THR A 213 2.49 -5.02 12.64
N GLN A 214 2.49 -4.05 11.72
CA GLN A 214 2.01 -4.22 10.35
C GLN A 214 3.21 -4.24 9.41
N GLU A 215 3.19 -5.12 8.41
CA GLU A 215 4.32 -5.35 7.51
C GLU A 215 3.87 -5.25 6.05
N GLY A 216 4.79 -4.86 5.18
CA GLY A 216 4.56 -4.89 3.75
C GLY A 216 5.84 -4.86 2.94
N ALA A 217 5.68 -4.93 1.64
CA ALA A 217 6.76 -4.98 0.67
C ALA A 217 6.42 -4.14 -0.56
N ILE A 218 7.45 -3.53 -1.13
CA ILE A 218 7.44 -2.92 -2.46
C ILE A 218 8.43 -3.72 -3.32
N LEU A 219 7.95 -4.29 -4.42
CA LEU A 219 8.75 -5.13 -5.31
C LEU A 219 8.96 -4.42 -6.64
N PHE A 220 10.13 -4.65 -7.25
CA PHE A 220 10.50 -4.14 -8.56
C PHE A 220 10.99 -5.30 -9.42
N VAL A 221 10.52 -5.42 -10.66
CA VAL A 221 10.92 -6.49 -11.58
C VAL A 221 11.11 -5.94 -12.99
N ASP A 222 12.20 -6.36 -13.65
CA ASP A 222 12.37 -6.22 -15.10
C ASP A 222 11.57 -7.31 -15.82
N GLY A 223 10.27 -7.10 -15.93
CA GLY A 223 9.30 -8.02 -16.51
C GLY A 223 7.90 -7.45 -16.48
N ASP A 224 6.92 -8.22 -16.93
CA ASP A 224 5.52 -7.84 -16.87
C ASP A 224 4.90 -8.17 -15.48
N HIS A 225 3.58 -8.10 -15.37
CA HIS A 225 2.87 -8.47 -14.15
C HIS A 225 2.98 -9.97 -13.80
N GLU A 226 3.10 -10.89 -14.77
CA GLU A 226 3.26 -12.32 -14.50
C GLU A 226 4.61 -12.58 -13.83
N ASP A 227 5.67 -11.94 -14.34
CA ASP A 227 7.00 -12.00 -13.74
C ASP A 227 6.98 -11.50 -12.29
N LEU A 228 6.26 -10.41 -12.01
CA LEU A 228 6.12 -9.86 -10.65
C LEU A 228 5.31 -10.75 -9.73
N VAL A 229 4.25 -11.41 -10.22
CA VAL A 229 3.48 -12.39 -9.46
C VAL A 229 4.34 -13.60 -9.12
N GLY A 230 5.11 -14.11 -10.08
CA GLY A 230 6.09 -15.17 -9.85
C GLY A 230 7.10 -14.76 -8.79
N ARG A 231 7.65 -13.55 -8.91
CA ARG A 231 8.62 -13.00 -7.96
C ARG A 231 8.06 -12.86 -6.56
N TYR A 232 6.83 -12.39 -6.42
CA TYR A 232 6.15 -12.29 -5.13
C TYR A 232 6.09 -13.67 -4.44
N GLY A 233 5.74 -14.73 -5.17
CA GLY A 233 5.69 -16.09 -4.63
C GLY A 233 7.05 -16.68 -4.23
N GLU A 234 8.16 -16.13 -4.72
CA GLU A 234 9.50 -16.53 -4.31
C GLU A 234 10.01 -15.77 -3.07
N VAL A 235 9.65 -14.49 -2.98
CA VAL A 235 10.23 -13.55 -2.01
C VAL A 235 9.37 -13.39 -0.77
N VAL A 236 8.04 -13.35 -0.95
CA VAL A 236 7.10 -13.08 0.13
C VAL A 236 6.60 -14.40 0.72
N PRO A 237 6.68 -14.58 2.05
CA PRO A 237 6.24 -15.83 2.68
C PRO A 237 4.75 -16.12 2.44
N ASP A 238 4.40 -17.39 2.23
CA ASP A 238 3.02 -17.83 2.00
C ASP A 238 2.06 -17.40 3.13
N GLU A 239 2.56 -17.32 4.37
CA GLU A 239 1.77 -16.89 5.53
C GLU A 239 1.34 -15.41 5.49
N TRP A 240 1.89 -14.58 4.60
CA TRP A 240 1.43 -13.20 4.42
C TRP A 240 0.00 -13.10 3.91
N TRP A 241 -0.45 -14.18 3.28
CA TRP A 241 -1.76 -14.29 2.68
C TRP A 241 -2.40 -15.65 2.99
N SER A 242 -2.54 -15.97 4.27
CA SER A 242 -3.50 -16.99 4.66
C SER A 242 -4.89 -16.38 4.65
N VAL A 243 -5.73 -16.79 3.68
CA VAL A 243 -7.18 -16.66 3.80
C VAL A 243 -7.61 -17.63 4.89
N THR A 244 -7.45 -17.25 6.16
CA THR A 244 -8.14 -17.95 7.24
C THR A 244 -9.62 -17.64 7.03
N PRO A 245 -10.47 -18.63 6.68
CA PRO A 245 -11.91 -18.40 6.65
C PRO A 245 -12.32 -18.01 8.06
N GLY A 246 -12.80 -16.78 8.23
CA GLY A 246 -13.42 -16.32 9.48
C GLY A 246 -14.78 -16.95 9.70
#